data_AF-A0A963GXJ9-F1
#
_entry.id   AF-A0A963GXJ9-F1
#
_cell.length_a   1.000
_cell.length_b   1.000
_cell.length_c   1.000
_cell.angle_alpha   90.00
_cell.angle_beta   90.00
_cell.angle_gamma   90.00
#
_symmetry.space_group_name_H-M   'P 1'
#
loop_
_entity.id
_entity.type
_entity.pdbx_description
1 polymer ?
#
loop_
_entity_poly.entity_id
_entity_poly.type
_entity_poly.pdbx_seq_one_letter_code
_entity_poly.pdbx_strand_id
1 'polypeptide(L)'
;MHEHPIHRAADSPPPNGYCRTHELNILLLAAFYAVSRVLSRSLAFKETQRDVLRILHDEAGLTCGMISVVDSRSGHLKAHAVHPPADVDELQHVQYRPGEGILGMLLEKPRTVMLGRVADEPRFLNRLGIYQRDLPFIAVPIRVGGTLQGVL
;
A
#
# COMPACT_ATOMS: atom_id res chain seq x y z
N MET A 1 -21.32 -22.00 -11.64
CA MET A 1 -21.51 -21.07 -10.50
C MET A 1 -20.14 -20.49 -10.14
N HIS A 2 -19.73 -19.29 -10.54
CA HIS A 2 -20.36 -18.19 -11.25
C HIS A 2 -19.63 -17.94 -12.58
N GLU A 3 -20.39 -17.77 -13.65
CA GLU A 3 -19.89 -17.31 -14.94
C GLU A 3 -19.32 -15.90 -14.79
N HIS A 4 -18.12 -15.66 -15.32
CA HIS A 4 -17.50 -14.35 -15.38
C HIS A 4 -17.96 -13.69 -16.70
N PRO A 5 -18.86 -12.69 -16.68
CA PRO A 5 -19.22 -11.97 -17.88
C PRO A 5 -18.08 -10.98 -18.17
N ILE A 6 -17.22 -11.35 -19.11
CA ILE A 6 -16.12 -10.52 -19.62
C ILE A 6 -16.70 -9.49 -20.60
N HIS A 7 -16.40 -8.20 -20.42
CA HIS A 7 -16.73 -7.14 -21.38
C HIS A 7 -16.24 -7.46 -22.82
N ARG A 8 -16.98 -7.04 -23.86
CA ARG A 8 -16.50 -6.88 -25.26
C ARG A 8 -16.60 -5.40 -25.70
N ALA A 9 -15.60 -4.85 -26.43
CA ALA A 9 -15.60 -4.82 -27.92
C ALA A 9 -14.69 -3.75 -28.58
N ALA A 10 -14.21 -2.69 -27.91
CA ALA A 10 -13.51 -1.60 -28.64
C ALA A 10 -11.96 -1.66 -28.63
N ASP A 11 -11.34 -2.16 -27.58
CA ASP A 11 -9.89 -2.39 -27.57
C ASP A 11 -9.65 -3.89 -27.75
N SER A 12 -9.70 -4.31 -29.01
CA SER A 12 -9.11 -5.58 -29.42
C SER A 12 -7.70 -5.65 -28.82
N PRO A 13 -7.32 -6.71 -28.07
CA PRO A 13 -5.90 -6.90 -27.80
C PRO A 13 -5.19 -6.97 -29.15
N PRO A 14 -4.02 -6.33 -29.32
CA PRO A 14 -3.27 -6.41 -30.57
C PRO A 14 -3.03 -7.88 -30.90
N PRO A 15 -2.82 -8.24 -32.19
CA PRO A 15 -2.75 -9.63 -32.65
C PRO A 15 -1.74 -10.54 -31.92
N ASN A 16 -0.86 -9.95 -31.10
CA ASN A 16 0.16 -10.63 -30.30
C ASN A 16 0.09 -10.30 -28.78
N GLY A 17 -1.04 -9.82 -28.24
CA GLY A 17 -1.12 -9.27 -26.87
C GLY A 17 -2.23 -9.83 -25.97
N TYR A 18 -2.16 -9.49 -24.69
CA TYR A 18 -3.13 -9.86 -23.66
C TYR A 18 -4.18 -8.74 -23.48
N CYS A 19 -5.37 -9.06 -22.96
CA CYS A 19 -6.34 -8.03 -22.56
C CYS A 19 -5.92 -7.37 -21.24
N ARG A 20 -6.35 -6.12 -20.97
CA ARG A 20 -5.94 -5.33 -19.80
C ARG A 20 -6.09 -6.06 -18.46
N THR A 21 -7.18 -6.80 -18.26
CA THR A 21 -7.40 -7.60 -17.04
C THR A 21 -6.38 -8.74 -16.91
N HIS A 22 -6.00 -9.35 -18.02
CA HIS A 22 -5.00 -10.41 -18.05
C HIS A 22 -3.59 -9.85 -17.77
N GLU A 23 -3.26 -8.68 -18.33
CA GLU A 23 -2.01 -7.97 -18.02
C GLU A 23 -1.92 -7.62 -16.52
N LEU A 24 -3.00 -7.07 -15.95
CA LEU A 24 -3.09 -6.77 -14.51
C LEU A 24 -2.90 -8.02 -13.64
N ASN A 25 -3.48 -9.15 -14.04
CA ASN A 25 -3.32 -10.42 -13.31
C ASN A 25 -1.88 -10.93 -13.37
N ILE A 26 -1.21 -10.81 -14.51
CA ILE A 26 0.21 -11.19 -14.64
C ILE A 26 1.07 -10.34 -13.72
N LEU A 27 0.89 -9.00 -13.73
CA LEU A 27 1.61 -8.08 -12.85
C LEU A 27 1.38 -8.39 -11.37
N LEU A 28 0.11 -8.65 -10.98
CA LEU A 28 -0.23 -9.03 -9.61
C LEU A 28 0.49 -10.30 -9.19
N LEU A 29 0.50 -11.34 -10.02
CA LEU A 29 1.16 -12.62 -9.72
C LEU A 29 2.69 -12.45 -9.63
N ALA A 30 3.29 -11.66 -10.52
CA ALA A 30 4.71 -11.34 -10.50
C ALA A 30 5.10 -10.60 -9.21
N ALA A 31 4.37 -9.53 -8.87
CA ALA A 31 4.58 -8.77 -7.64
C ALA A 31 4.40 -9.65 -6.39
N PHE A 32 3.33 -10.44 -6.33
CA PHE A 32 3.06 -11.34 -5.21
C PHE A 32 4.17 -12.39 -5.02
N TYR A 33 4.63 -12.99 -6.12
CA TYR A 33 5.73 -13.95 -6.08
C TYR A 33 7.05 -13.29 -5.62
N ALA A 34 7.37 -12.11 -6.15
CA ALA A 34 8.58 -11.37 -5.78
C ALA A 34 8.58 -10.98 -4.30
N VAL A 35 7.46 -10.43 -3.80
CA VAL A 35 7.25 -10.11 -2.38
C VAL A 35 7.39 -11.36 -1.51
N SER A 36 6.73 -12.46 -1.87
CA SER A 36 6.81 -13.72 -1.12
C SER A 36 8.24 -14.24 -1.00
N ARG A 37 9.03 -14.12 -2.08
CA ARG A 37 10.43 -14.57 -2.09
C ARG A 37 11.33 -13.73 -1.18
N VAL A 38 11.11 -12.42 -1.12
CA VAL A 38 11.86 -11.53 -0.20
C VAL A 38 11.49 -11.81 1.25
N LEU A 39 10.19 -11.94 1.54
CA LEU A 39 9.72 -12.24 2.90
C LEU A 39 10.25 -13.59 3.41
N SER A 40 10.34 -14.62 2.56
CA SER A 40 10.83 -15.96 2.95
C SER A 40 12.34 -16.04 3.18
N ARG A 41 13.13 -15.08 2.70
CA ARG A 41 14.61 -15.12 2.78
C ARG A 41 15.19 -14.22 3.87
N SER A 42 14.43 -13.26 4.36
CA SER A 42 14.98 -12.21 5.21
C SER A 42 14.88 -12.52 6.70
N LEU A 43 16.01 -12.47 7.39
CA LEU A 43 16.12 -12.45 8.86
C LEU A 43 16.05 -11.03 9.43
N ALA A 44 16.13 -9.98 8.58
CA ALA A 44 16.24 -8.58 8.98
C ALA A 44 14.99 -7.76 8.58
N PHE A 45 14.04 -7.65 9.51
CA PHE A 45 12.71 -7.07 9.30
C PHE A 45 12.67 -5.67 8.64
N LYS A 46 13.57 -4.75 9.02
CA LYS A 46 13.59 -3.37 8.48
C LYS A 46 14.03 -3.30 7.01
N GLU A 47 14.92 -4.18 6.60
CA GLU A 47 15.40 -4.25 5.21
C GLU A 47 14.30 -4.87 4.33
N THR A 48 13.64 -5.91 4.85
CA THR A 48 12.52 -6.58 4.17
C THR A 48 11.38 -5.62 3.81
N GLN A 49 11.00 -4.71 4.71
CA GLN A 49 9.89 -3.78 4.47
C GLN A 49 10.18 -2.82 3.30
N ARG A 50 11.41 -2.29 3.23
CA ARG A 50 11.82 -1.42 2.13
C ARG A 50 11.89 -2.17 0.81
N ASP A 51 12.38 -3.42 0.84
CA ASP A 51 12.41 -4.27 -0.35
C ASP A 51 11.01 -4.61 -0.85
N VAL A 52 10.05 -4.86 0.05
CA VAL A 52 8.64 -5.05 -0.33
C VAL A 52 8.09 -3.81 -1.03
N LEU A 53 8.30 -2.63 -0.48
CA LEU A 53 7.83 -1.37 -1.10
C LEU A 53 8.49 -1.13 -2.46
N ARG A 54 9.78 -1.43 -2.59
CA ARG A 54 10.51 -1.34 -3.86
C ARG A 54 9.95 -2.32 -4.90
N ILE A 55 9.67 -3.56 -4.52
CA ILE A 55 9.04 -4.54 -5.43
C ILE A 55 7.66 -4.07 -5.86
N LEU A 56 6.86 -3.51 -4.95
CA LEU A 56 5.55 -2.97 -5.30
C LEU A 56 5.67 -1.78 -6.27
N HIS A 57 6.72 -0.97 -6.14
CA HIS A 57 7.04 0.06 -7.11
C HIS A 57 7.39 -0.53 -8.48
N ASP A 58 8.39 -1.42 -8.52
CA ASP A 58 8.97 -1.99 -9.74
C ASP A 58 7.95 -2.86 -10.51
N GLU A 59 7.18 -3.69 -9.81
CA GLU A 59 6.33 -4.74 -10.40
C GLU A 59 4.84 -4.36 -10.44
N ALA A 60 4.37 -3.48 -9.55
CA ALA A 60 2.95 -3.14 -9.41
C ALA A 60 2.63 -1.64 -9.59
N GLY A 61 3.64 -0.82 -9.91
CA GLY A 61 3.46 0.60 -10.20
C GLY A 61 3.13 1.46 -8.97
N LEU A 62 3.42 1.00 -7.76
CA LEU A 62 3.25 1.78 -6.52
C LEU A 62 4.30 2.89 -6.47
N THR A 63 3.95 4.08 -6.99
CA THR A 63 4.90 5.20 -7.09
C THR A 63 5.41 5.65 -5.73
N CYS A 64 4.52 5.75 -4.73
CA CYS A 64 4.85 6.10 -3.36
C CYS A 64 4.13 5.14 -2.39
N GLY A 65 4.84 4.59 -1.41
CA GLY A 65 4.30 3.67 -0.42
C GLY A 65 4.91 3.88 0.96
N MET A 66 4.15 3.54 2.01
CA MET A 66 4.59 3.63 3.39
C MET A 66 4.09 2.40 4.14
N ILE A 67 4.96 1.74 4.90
CA ILE A 67 4.55 0.74 5.88
C ILE A 67 4.60 1.39 7.25
N SER A 68 3.47 1.36 7.95
CA SER A 68 3.37 1.81 9.34
C SER A 68 2.96 0.67 10.26
N VAL A 69 3.46 0.68 11.49
CA VAL A 69 3.22 -0.37 12.49
C VAL A 69 2.59 0.25 13.74
N VAL A 70 1.65 -0.48 14.34
CA VAL A 70 1.02 -0.07 15.60
C VAL A 70 2.02 -0.27 16.74
N ASP A 71 2.32 0.82 17.44
CA ASP A 71 3.15 0.78 18.64
C ASP A 71 2.32 0.27 19.83
N SER A 72 2.70 -0.88 20.38
CA SER A 72 1.94 -1.56 21.45
C SER A 72 1.89 -0.80 22.77
N ARG A 73 2.79 0.18 22.99
CA ARG A 73 2.85 0.97 24.23
C ARG A 73 1.96 2.20 24.16
N SER A 74 1.93 2.87 23.01
CA SER A 74 1.19 4.13 22.80
C SER A 74 -0.13 3.96 22.06
N GLY A 75 -0.31 2.85 21.34
CA GLY A 75 -1.46 2.65 20.44
C GLY A 75 -1.40 3.51 19.16
N HIS A 76 -0.28 4.21 18.92
CA HIS A 76 -0.10 5.04 17.74
C HIS A 76 0.36 4.21 16.53
N LEU A 77 -0.02 4.65 15.34
CA LEU A 77 0.51 4.11 14.09
C LEU A 77 1.80 4.86 13.72
N LYS A 78 2.95 4.20 13.75
CA LYS A 78 4.27 4.81 13.47
C LYS A 78 4.81 4.37 12.11
N ALA A 79 5.29 5.31 11.31
CA ALA A 79 5.93 4.99 10.05
C ALA A 79 7.23 4.19 10.29
N HIS A 80 7.44 3.11 9.52
CA HIS A 80 8.59 2.20 9.67
C HIS A 80 9.42 2.10 8.39
N ALA A 81 8.77 2.13 7.24
CA ALA A 81 9.41 2.14 5.93
C ALA A 81 8.63 3.03 4.96
N VAL A 82 9.35 3.61 4.01
CA VAL A 82 8.81 4.47 2.97
C VAL A 82 9.55 4.22 1.66
N HIS A 83 8.85 4.36 0.54
CA HIS A 83 9.40 4.38 -0.80
C HIS A 83 8.68 5.45 -1.63
N PRO A 84 9.37 6.29 -2.42
CA PRO A 84 10.82 6.45 -2.47
C PRO A 84 11.41 6.84 -1.10
N PRO A 85 12.72 6.66 -0.87
CA PRO A 85 13.33 7.02 0.41
C PRO A 85 13.07 8.50 0.76
N ALA A 86 12.50 8.75 1.93
CA ALA A 86 12.42 10.07 2.55
C ALA A 86 13.55 10.21 3.59
N ASP A 87 13.73 11.42 4.12
CA ASP A 87 14.68 11.65 5.21
C ASP A 87 14.36 10.72 6.39
N VAL A 88 15.39 10.01 6.85
CA VAL A 88 15.28 9.00 7.93
C VAL A 88 14.90 9.67 9.24
N ASP A 89 15.35 10.91 9.46
CA ASP A 89 15.00 11.66 10.66
C ASP A 89 13.54 12.11 10.62
N GLU A 90 13.02 12.51 9.46
CA GLU A 90 11.59 12.82 9.30
C GLU A 90 10.72 11.57 9.54
N LEU A 91 11.10 10.42 8.98
CA LEU A 91 10.34 9.18 9.10
C LEU A 91 10.13 8.76 10.56
N GLN A 92 11.13 8.91 11.42
CA GLN A 92 11.05 8.51 12.84
C GLN A 92 10.03 9.32 13.64
N HIS A 93 9.72 10.54 13.20
CA HIS A 93 8.79 11.44 13.88
C HIS A 93 7.35 11.32 13.36
N VAL A 94 7.13 10.60 12.25
CA VAL A 94 5.79 10.41 11.68
C VAL A 94 5.02 9.34 12.45
N GLN A 95 3.99 9.80 13.15
CA GLN A 95 3.01 8.94 13.82
C GLN A 95 1.61 9.51 13.73
N TYR A 96 0.61 8.63 13.84
CA TYR A 96 -0.81 8.96 13.82
C TYR A 96 -1.49 8.38 15.06
N ARG A 97 -2.32 9.18 15.72
CA ARG A 97 -3.11 8.80 16.90
C ARG A 97 -4.44 8.17 16.48
N PRO A 98 -5.09 7.38 17.35
CA PRO A 98 -6.48 6.96 17.11
C PRO A 98 -7.40 8.14 16.78
N GLY A 99 -8.16 8.01 15.70
CA GLY A 99 -9.08 9.06 15.20
C GLY A 99 -8.41 10.19 14.41
N GLU A 100 -7.08 10.22 14.32
CA GLU A 100 -6.34 11.28 13.63
C GLU A 100 -6.27 11.08 12.11
N GLY A 101 -7.04 11.88 11.38
CA GLY A 101 -7.04 11.83 9.93
C GLY A 101 -7.49 10.47 9.37
N ILE A 102 -7.14 10.19 8.11
CA ILE A 102 -7.48 8.90 7.49
C ILE A 102 -6.77 7.73 8.16
N LEU A 103 -5.47 7.84 8.42
CA LEU A 103 -4.69 6.74 8.98
C LEU A 103 -5.03 6.46 10.45
N GLY A 104 -5.32 7.48 11.25
CA GLY A 104 -5.79 7.32 12.62
C GLY A 104 -7.20 6.73 12.72
N MET A 105 -8.06 6.98 11.74
CA MET A 105 -9.36 6.31 11.65
C MET A 105 -9.22 4.79 11.44
N LEU A 106 -8.16 4.32 10.76
CA LEU A 106 -7.90 2.88 10.63
C LEU A 106 -7.59 2.21 11.97
N LEU A 107 -7.03 2.95 12.94
CA LEU A 107 -6.79 2.42 14.30
C LEU A 107 -8.10 2.13 15.04
N GLU A 108 -9.15 2.90 14.78
CA GLU A 108 -10.46 2.72 15.43
C GLU A 108 -11.33 1.68 14.70
N LYS A 109 -11.37 1.78 13.37
CA LYS A 109 -12.21 0.95 12.50
C LYS A 109 -11.38 0.47 11.32
N PRO A 110 -10.58 -0.60 11.49
CA PRO A 110 -9.63 -0.99 10.48
C PRO A 110 -10.36 -1.50 9.23
N ARG A 111 -10.27 -0.74 8.16
CA ARG A 111 -10.85 -1.08 6.84
C ARG A 111 -9.96 -0.49 5.76
N THR A 112 -9.97 -1.13 4.60
CA THR A 112 -9.29 -0.56 3.43
C THR A 112 -9.94 0.77 3.08
N VAL A 113 -9.11 1.79 2.87
CA VAL A 113 -9.54 3.11 2.39
C VAL A 113 -8.96 3.30 1.00
N MET A 114 -9.80 3.71 0.05
CA MET A 114 -9.41 4.06 -1.31
C MET A 114 -9.92 5.46 -1.62
N LEU A 115 -9.04 6.32 -2.11
CA LEU A 115 -9.34 7.67 -2.55
C LEU A 115 -8.98 7.78 -4.03
N GLY A 116 -9.92 8.29 -4.84
CA GLY A 116 -9.64 8.58 -6.25
C GLY A 116 -8.60 9.70 -6.42
N ARG A 117 -8.63 10.69 -5.52
CA ARG A 117 -7.60 11.72 -5.37
C ARG A 117 -7.43 12.07 -3.90
N VAL A 118 -6.19 12.31 -3.48
CA VAL A 118 -5.88 12.77 -2.12
C VAL A 118 -6.54 14.12 -1.81
N ALA A 119 -6.62 15.02 -2.78
CA ALA A 119 -7.20 16.36 -2.63
C ALA A 119 -8.67 16.35 -2.19
N ASP A 120 -9.41 15.27 -2.45
CA ASP A 120 -10.84 15.15 -2.17
C ASP A 120 -11.12 14.77 -0.71
N GLU A 121 -10.09 14.45 0.08
CA GLU A 121 -10.23 14.05 1.49
C GLU A 121 -9.57 15.08 2.43
N PRO A 122 -10.36 15.98 3.05
CA PRO A 122 -9.84 17.03 3.94
C PRO A 122 -9.10 16.51 5.17
N ARG A 123 -9.37 15.27 5.59
CA ARG A 123 -8.72 14.62 6.74
C ARG A 123 -7.41 13.93 6.35
N PHE A 124 -6.98 14.02 5.10
CA PHE A 124 -5.72 13.44 4.67
C PHE A 124 -4.54 14.25 5.23
N LEU A 125 -3.67 13.59 6.00
CA LEU A 125 -2.50 14.20 6.61
C LEU A 125 -1.23 13.72 5.88
N ASN A 126 -0.69 14.55 5.00
CA ASN A 126 0.53 14.26 4.25
C ASN A 126 1.80 14.57 5.08
N ARG A 127 1.96 13.91 6.24
CA ARG A 127 3.07 14.19 7.18
C ARG A 127 4.46 13.95 6.57
N LEU A 128 4.57 12.97 5.67
CA LEU A 128 5.82 12.64 4.97
C LEU A 128 6.07 13.50 3.72
N GLY A 129 5.10 14.29 3.28
CA GLY A 129 5.22 15.09 2.04
C GLY A 129 5.27 14.28 0.73
N ILE A 130 5.30 12.94 0.78
CA ILE A 130 5.49 12.07 -0.39
C ILE A 130 4.25 11.91 -1.29
N TYR A 131 3.06 12.24 -0.78
CA TYR A 131 1.81 12.05 -1.52
C TYR A 131 1.43 13.29 -2.31
N GLN A 132 1.19 13.12 -3.61
CA GLN A 132 0.70 14.20 -4.47
C GLN A 132 -0.81 14.32 -4.37
N ARG A 133 -1.32 15.55 -4.36
CA ARG A 133 -2.75 15.84 -4.12
C ARG A 133 -3.66 15.28 -5.22
N ASP A 134 -3.20 15.27 -6.46
CA ASP A 134 -4.00 14.87 -7.62
C ASP A 134 -3.96 13.35 -7.90
N LEU A 135 -3.16 12.59 -7.14
CA LEU A 135 -3.00 11.15 -7.32
C LEU A 135 -3.94 10.34 -6.41
N PRO A 136 -4.30 9.12 -6.81
CA PRO A 136 -5.07 8.20 -5.98
C PRO A 136 -4.26 7.72 -4.78
N PHE A 137 -4.97 7.29 -3.74
CA PHE A 137 -4.38 6.75 -2.52
C PHE A 137 -5.14 5.50 -2.07
N ILE A 138 -4.41 4.52 -1.56
CA ILE A 138 -4.97 3.34 -0.90
C ILE A 138 -4.23 3.10 0.41
N ALA A 139 -4.98 2.77 1.46
CA ALA A 139 -4.46 2.29 2.73
C ALA A 139 -5.11 0.95 3.08
N VAL A 140 -4.30 -0.08 3.28
CA VAL A 140 -4.72 -1.45 3.53
C VAL A 140 -4.26 -1.88 4.94
N PRO A 141 -5.19 -2.30 5.82
CA PRO A 141 -4.83 -2.76 7.16
C PRO A 141 -4.12 -4.12 7.11
N ILE A 142 -2.98 -4.22 7.81
CA ILE A 142 -2.24 -5.45 8.05
C ILE A 142 -2.67 -6.01 9.40
N ARG A 143 -3.30 -7.19 9.41
CA ARG A 143 -3.86 -7.82 10.60
C ARG A 143 -3.15 -9.12 10.96
N VAL A 144 -2.99 -9.38 12.25
CA VAL A 144 -2.52 -10.66 12.81
C VAL A 144 -3.50 -11.10 13.89
N GLY A 145 -4.05 -12.31 13.76
CA GLY A 145 -5.06 -12.82 14.70
C GLY A 145 -6.31 -11.91 14.80
N GLY A 146 -6.70 -11.27 13.69
CA GLY A 146 -7.83 -10.31 13.65
C GLY A 146 -7.49 -8.90 14.16
N THR A 147 -6.37 -8.72 14.85
CA THR A 147 -5.92 -7.43 15.41
C THR A 147 -5.09 -6.65 14.39
N LEU A 148 -5.32 -5.34 14.29
CA LEU A 148 -4.52 -4.45 13.45
C LEU A 148 -3.09 -4.34 14.01
N GLN A 149 -2.11 -4.68 13.18
CA GLN A 149 -0.68 -4.56 13.51
C GLN A 149 0.04 -3.50 12.68
N GLY A 150 -0.51 -3.13 11.52
CA GLY A 150 0.06 -2.11 10.68
C GLY A 150 -0.85 -1.70 9.54
N VAL A 151 -0.34 -0.81 8.70
CA VAL A 151 -1.00 -0.31 7.50
C VAL A 151 0.04 -0.22 6.39
N LEU A 152 -0.34 -0.64 5.18
CA LEU A 152 0.36 -0.38 3.92
C LEU A 152 -0.40 0.69 3.14
#